data_AF-A0A7C5TVH4-F1
#
_entry.id   AF-A0A7C5TVH4-F1
#
_cell.length_a   1.000
_cell.length_b   1.000
_cell.length_c   1.000
_cell.angle_alpha   90.00
_cell.angle_beta   90.00
_cell.angle_gamma   90.00
#
_symmetry.space_group_name_H-M   'P 1'
#
loop_
_entity.id
_entity.type
_entity.pdbx_description
1 polymer ?
#
loop_
_entity_poly.entity_id
_entity_poly.type
_entity_poly.pdbx_seq_one_letter_code
_entity_poly.pdbx_strand_id
1 'polypeptide(L)'
;MKRVKLSFAGLEVEFVDRDRAIQQVLEWSERGTWFPIVVYGPEGCGKSAWLRQAAEVLSERGYEVFYIHPLDRLVYANVSISSVKEA
;
A
#
# COMPACT_ATOMS: atom_id res chain seq x y z
N MET A 1 13.31 3.08 3.73
CA MET A 1 11.90 2.95 3.35
C MET A 1 11.28 4.32 3.39
N LYS A 2 10.90 4.86 2.24
CA LYS A 2 10.25 6.17 2.19
C LYS A 2 8.86 6.04 2.80
N ARG A 3 8.50 6.93 3.73
CA ARG A 3 7.15 6.96 4.31
C ARG A 3 6.21 7.67 3.33
N VAL A 4 5.02 7.12 3.13
CA VAL A 4 3.99 7.79 2.32
C VAL A 4 3.54 9.05 3.02
N LYS A 5 3.30 10.10 2.24
CA LYS A 5 2.71 11.34 2.75
C LYS A 5 1.20 11.30 2.61
N LEU A 6 0.51 11.81 3.62
CA LEU A 6 -0.93 11.77 3.77
C LEU A 6 -1.45 13.17 4.06
N SER A 7 -2.59 13.53 3.46
CA SER A 7 -3.31 14.73 3.84
C SER A 7 -4.12 14.46 5.12
N PHE A 8 -3.87 15.23 6.16
CA PHE A 8 -4.59 15.15 7.43
C PHE A 8 -4.89 16.57 7.93
N ALA A 9 -6.18 16.91 8.02
CA ALA A 9 -6.64 18.23 8.47
C ALA A 9 -5.95 19.42 7.76
N GLY A 10 -5.71 19.29 6.45
CA GLY A 10 -5.04 20.33 5.64
C GLY A 10 -3.51 20.36 5.78
N LEU A 11 -2.93 19.44 6.54
CA LEU A 11 -1.49 19.27 6.68
C LEU A 11 -1.02 18.03 5.92
N GLU A 12 0.18 18.11 5.37
CA GLU A 12 0.87 16.96 4.81
C GLU A 12 1.71 16.29 5.92
N VAL A 13 1.37 15.07 6.28
CA VAL A 13 2.05 14.31 7.35
C VAL A 13 2.58 12.99 6.82
N GLU A 14 3.66 12.49 7.41
CA GLU A 14 4.20 11.16 7.06
C GLU A 14 3.42 10.05 7.77
N PHE A 15 3.30 8.91 7.10
CA PHE A 15 2.85 7.69 7.74
C PHE A 15 3.88 7.23 8.78
N VAL A 16 3.45 7.15 10.04
CA VAL A 16 4.29 6.78 11.18
C VAL A 16 3.76 5.53 11.89
N ASP A 17 4.60 4.96 12.75
CA ASP A 17 4.35 3.72 13.48
C ASP A 17 4.03 2.52 12.56
N ARG A 18 3.43 1.46 13.13
CA ARG A 18 2.98 0.25 12.40
C ARG A 18 4.11 -0.58 11.76
N ASP A 19 5.34 -0.47 12.26
CA ASP A 19 6.48 -1.23 11.71
C ASP A 19 6.23 -2.74 11.68
N ARG A 20 5.60 -3.30 12.72
CA ARG A 20 5.23 -4.73 12.73
C ARG A 20 4.28 -5.09 11.60
N ALA A 21 3.31 -4.23 11.30
CA ALA A 21 2.33 -4.48 10.25
C ALA A 21 2.98 -4.39 8.86
N ILE A 22 3.95 -3.49 8.66
CA ILE A 22 4.74 -3.44 7.42
C ILE A 22 5.64 -4.67 7.30
N GLN A 23 6.26 -5.09 8.40
CA GLN A 23 7.08 -6.31 8.40
C GLN A 23 6.26 -7.55 8.01
N GLN A 24 4.99 -7.65 8.44
CA GLN A 24 4.10 -8.73 8.02
C GLN A 24 3.85 -8.74 6.51
N VAL A 25 3.73 -7.57 5.86
CA VAL A 25 3.61 -7.48 4.40
C VAL A 25 4.83 -8.07 3.71
N LEU A 26 6.02 -7.76 4.20
CA LEU A 26 7.28 -8.30 3.67
C LEU A 26 7.37 -9.82 3.88
N GLU A 27 6.97 -10.32 5.05
CA GLU A 27 6.92 -11.77 5.32
C GLU A 27 5.97 -12.49 4.34
N TRP A 28 4.82 -11.88 4.04
CA TRP A 28 3.87 -12.42 3.05
C TRP A 28 4.41 -12.36 1.63
N SER A 29 5.14 -11.29 1.26
CA SER A 29 5.68 -11.17 -0.11
C SER A 29 6.76 -12.19 -0.41
N GLU A 30 7.54 -12.59 0.59
CA GLU A 30 8.58 -13.61 0.45
C GLU A 30 8.00 -15.03 0.42
N ARG A 31 7.00 -15.32 1.26
CA ARG A 31 6.42 -16.67 1.40
C ARG A 31 5.26 -16.96 0.46
N GLY A 32 4.66 -15.91 -0.11
CA GLY A 32 3.38 -15.98 -0.79
C GLY A 32 2.20 -16.12 0.18
N THR A 33 0.99 -15.85 -0.33
CA THR A 33 -0.27 -16.00 0.41
C THR A 33 -1.17 -16.97 -0.32
N TRP A 34 -1.66 -18.02 0.36
CA TRP A 34 -2.66 -18.92 -0.23
C TRP A 34 -4.03 -18.23 -0.37
N PHE A 35 -4.43 -17.42 0.62
CA PHE A 35 -5.71 -16.72 0.62
C PHE A 35 -5.54 -15.20 0.59
N PRO A 36 -6.52 -14.45 0.09
CA PRO A 36 -6.55 -13.00 0.21
C PRO A 36 -6.45 -12.56 1.68
N ILE A 37 -5.65 -11.52 1.93
CA ILE A 37 -5.53 -10.90 3.25
C ILE A 37 -6.56 -9.79 3.36
N VAL A 38 -7.41 -9.86 4.39
CA VAL A 38 -8.44 -8.85 4.67
C VAL A 38 -8.06 -8.08 5.92
N VAL A 39 -8.06 -6.75 5.84
CA VAL A 39 -7.67 -5.87 6.95
C VAL A 39 -8.88 -5.16 7.51
N TYR A 40 -9.17 -5.44 8.78
CA TYR A 40 -10.29 -4.86 9.53
C TYR A 40 -9.84 -3.77 10.49
N GLY A 41 -10.79 -2.94 10.92
CA GLY A 41 -10.59 -1.91 11.92
C GLY A 41 -11.59 -0.77 11.76
N PRO A 42 -11.78 0.06 12.80
CA PRO A 42 -12.71 1.18 12.76
C PRO A 42 -12.32 2.21 11.69
N GLU A 43 -13.27 3.06 11.34
CA GLU A 43 -13.01 4.23 10.49
C GLU A 43 -11.91 5.10 11.13
N GLY A 44 -11.07 5.72 10.30
CA GLY A 44 -9.93 6.51 10.78
C GLY A 44 -8.74 5.72 11.34
N CYS A 45 -8.82 4.38 11.47
CA CYS A 45 -7.72 3.54 12.01
C CYS A 45 -6.46 3.46 11.11
N GLY A 46 -6.44 4.14 9.96
CA GLY A 46 -5.29 4.19 9.05
C GLY A 46 -5.15 2.99 8.09
N LYS A 47 -6.21 2.19 7.89
CA LYS A 47 -6.17 1.02 6.98
C LYS A 47 -5.74 1.38 5.55
N SER A 48 -6.35 2.39 4.96
CA SER A 48 -6.01 2.83 3.60
C SER A 48 -4.60 3.41 3.50
N ALA A 49 -4.16 4.14 4.53
CA ALA A 49 -2.80 4.65 4.62
C ALA A 49 -1.76 3.52 4.71
N TRP A 50 -2.04 2.49 5.51
CA TRP A 50 -1.20 1.31 5.62
C TRP A 50 -1.13 0.53 4.29
N LEU A 51 -2.24 0.38 3.56
CA LEU A 51 -2.24 -0.24 2.23
C LEU A 51 -1.40 0.56 1.21
N ARG A 52 -1.45 1.90 1.25
CA ARG A 52 -0.59 2.76 0.42
C ARG A 52 0.89 2.57 0.77
N GLN A 53 1.22 2.54 2.07
CA GLN A 53 2.59 2.26 2.50
C GLN A 53 3.06 0.88 2.07
N ALA A 54 2.21 -0.15 2.18
CA ALA A 54 2.53 -1.51 1.75
C ALA A 54 2.83 -1.57 0.25
N ALA A 55 2.05 -0.87 -0.57
CA ALA A 55 2.26 -0.79 -2.02
C ALA A 55 3.63 -0.18 -2.38
N GLU A 56 4.03 0.90 -1.69
CA GLU A 56 5.36 1.52 -1.87
C GLU A 56 6.48 0.57 -1.44
N VAL A 57 6.32 -0.13 -0.33
CA VAL A 57 7.35 -1.06 0.19
C VAL A 57 7.57 -2.24 -0.74
N LEU A 58 6.48 -2.82 -1.26
CA LEU A 58 6.55 -3.90 -2.24
C LEU A 58 7.19 -3.41 -3.55
N SER A 59 6.83 -2.19 -3.98
CA SER A 59 7.44 -1.53 -5.14
C SER A 59 8.95 -1.32 -4.96
N GLU A 60 9.40 -0.80 -3.82
CA GLU A 60 10.82 -0.63 -3.47
C GLU A 60 11.58 -1.97 -3.47
N ARG A 61 10.88 -3.08 -3.21
CA ARG A 61 11.43 -4.45 -3.24
C ARG A 61 11.42 -5.09 -4.62
N GLY A 62 10.95 -4.38 -5.65
CA GLY A 62 10.95 -4.84 -7.04
C GLY A 62 9.75 -5.71 -7.42
N TYR A 63 8.69 -5.74 -6.61
CA TYR A 63 7.43 -6.37 -6.99
C TYR A 63 6.64 -5.45 -7.93
N GLU A 64 5.90 -6.07 -8.86
CA GLU A 64 4.86 -5.40 -9.64
C GLU A 64 3.64 -5.19 -8.74
N VAL A 65 3.20 -3.94 -8.57
CA VAL A 65 2.15 -3.61 -7.59
C VAL A 65 1.00 -2.88 -8.25
N PHE A 66 -0.21 -3.37 -8.00
CA PHE A 66 -1.47 -2.69 -8.30
C PHE A 66 -2.13 -2.25 -7.01
N TYR A 67 -2.28 -0.95 -6.81
CA TYR A 67 -3.09 -0.37 -5.76
C TYR A 67 -4.35 0.23 -6.37
N ILE A 68 -5.49 -0.33 -6.02
CA ILE A 68 -6.80 0.05 -6.55
C ILE A 68 -7.64 0.60 -5.40
N HIS A 69 -8.09 1.84 -5.52
CA HIS A 69 -9.00 2.49 -4.58
C HIS A 69 -10.31 2.89 -5.28
N PRO A 70 -11.31 1.99 -5.35
CA PRO A 70 -12.49 2.17 -6.20
C PRO A 70 -13.32 3.41 -5.87
N LEU A 71 -13.45 3.74 -4.57
CA LEU A 71 -14.26 4.88 -4.12
C LEU A 71 -13.71 6.22 -4.61
N ASP A 72 -12.39 6.31 -4.75
CA ASP A 72 -11.71 7.54 -5.20
C ASP A 72 -11.34 7.46 -6.69
N ARG A 73 -11.71 6.36 -7.37
CA ARG A 73 -11.30 6.02 -8.75
C ARG A 73 -9.78 6.15 -8.96
N LEU A 74 -9.00 5.87 -7.92
CA LEU A 74 -7.54 5.98 -7.96
C LEU A 74 -6.95 4.61 -8.27
N VAL A 75 -6.15 4.55 -9.33
CA VAL A 75 -5.34 3.39 -9.70
C VAL A 75 -3.88 3.82 -9.68
N TYR A 76 -3.07 3.12 -8.88
CA TYR A 76 -1.62 3.25 -8.88
C TYR A 76 -1.02 1.91 -9.26
N ALA A 77 -0.34 1.88 -10.40
CA ALA A 77 0.32 0.69 -10.92
C ALA A 77 1.81 0.97 -11.07
N ASN A 78 2.62 0.36 -10.20
CA ASN A 78 4.07 0.34 -10.41
C ASN A 78 4.42 -0.97 -11.11
N VAL A 79 4.42 -0.90 -12.44
CA VAL A 79 4.62 -2.06 -13.31
C VAL A 79 5.66 -1.82 -14.38
N SER A 80 6.42 -2.85 -14.76
CA SER A 80 7.42 -2.79 -15.83
C SER A 80 6.81 -2.90 -17.22
N ILE A 81 5.65 -3.55 -17.36
CA ILE A 81 4.97 -3.76 -18.64
C ILE A 81 4.19 -2.49 -19.04
N SER A 82 4.59 -1.87 -20.14
CA SER A 82 4.04 -0.60 -20.63
C SER A 82 2.55 -0.66 -20.98
N SER A 83 2.08 -1.74 -21.60
CA SER A 83 0.67 -1.90 -21.99
C SER A 83 -0.31 -1.92 -20.83
N VAL A 84 0.18 -2.15 -19.61
CA VAL A 84 -0.64 -2.24 -18.39
C VAL A 84 -0.75 -0.88 -17.68
N LYS A 85 0.08 0.11 -18.04
CA LYS A 85 0.02 1.47 -17.46
C LYS A 85 -1.10 2.34 -18.03
N GLU A 86 -1.71 1.94 -19.15
CA GLU A 86 -2.62 2.79 -19.95
C GLU A 86 -4.11 2.57 -19.65
N ALA A 87 -4.47 1.82 -18.59
CA ALA A 87 -5.85 1.47 -18.26
C ALA A 87 -6.48 2.36 -17.16
#